data_AF-A0A2T0KIY4-F1
#
_entry.id   AF-A0A2T0KIY4-F1
#
_cell.length_a   1.000
_cell.length_b   1.000
_cell.length_c   1.000
_cell.angle_alpha   90.00
_cell.angle_beta   90.00
_cell.angle_gamma   90.00
#
_symmetry.space_group_name_H-M   'P 1'
#
loop_
_entity.id
_entity.type
_entity.pdbx_description
1 polymer ?
#
loop_
_entity_poly.entity_id
_entity_poly.type
_entity_poly.pdbx_seq_one_letter_code
_entity_poly.pdbx_strand_id
1 'polypeptide(L)'
;MTALVHGYTLNQVGDIARSAVVAAGYAPSNFADRYDEAWSAVVETLYSADAAPDRQALWYAGLDAVHAAIRDDRRHYGASAFDRNSELASAPGFVRYWGNVVTPDFSSPMVERFAARQIWRRLSGHHKTVLATFAAAGTIYETARLLDVTAHAAQQRIDRARAAFRALWHEHETPSRQWRKTYAERPVGQLQGCGTTAGYTRHRRRKETACEPCAEAWRSYGRGRKRARAQAARVAA
;
A
#
# COMPACT_ATOMS: atom_id res chain seq x y z
N MET A 1 49.21 11.35 17.85
CA MET A 1 49.09 11.78 16.45
C MET A 1 49.59 10.64 15.58
N THR A 2 48.69 9.95 14.88
CA THR A 2 49.09 8.87 13.96
C THR A 2 49.46 9.51 12.62
N ALA A 3 50.75 9.46 12.30
CA ALA A 3 51.26 9.94 11.02
C ALA A 3 50.96 8.92 9.90
N LEU A 4 50.68 9.43 8.71
CA LEU A 4 50.49 8.69 7.47
C LEU A 4 51.64 9.06 6.51
N VAL A 5 51.62 8.46 5.32
CA VAL A 5 52.58 8.78 4.25
C VAL A 5 52.55 10.27 3.89
N HIS A 6 53.67 10.76 3.34
CA HIS A 6 53.83 12.14 2.87
C HIS A 6 53.65 13.23 3.95
N GLY A 7 53.79 12.86 5.23
CA GLY A 7 53.74 13.81 6.35
C GLY A 7 52.33 14.24 6.76
N TYR A 8 51.29 13.64 6.17
CA TYR A 8 49.91 13.87 6.58
C TYR A 8 49.60 13.12 7.88
N THR A 9 48.66 13.64 8.66
CA THR A 9 48.12 12.98 9.84
C THR A 9 46.70 12.47 9.58
N LEU A 10 46.27 11.47 10.34
CA LEU A 10 44.90 10.95 10.25
C LEU A 10 43.84 12.05 10.46
N ASN A 11 44.10 13.00 11.35
CA ASN A 11 43.21 14.13 11.60
C ASN A 11 43.11 15.07 10.39
N GLN A 12 44.24 15.39 9.75
CA GLN A 12 44.24 16.23 8.54
C GLN A 12 43.45 15.57 7.41
N VAL A 13 43.61 14.25 7.21
CA VAL A 13 42.83 13.47 6.24
C VAL A 13 41.34 13.53 6.56
N GLY A 14 40.97 13.30 7.83
CA GLY A 14 39.57 13.40 8.27
C GLY A 14 38.98 14.80 8.06
N ASP A 15 39.74 15.86 8.33
CA ASP A 15 39.31 17.24 8.13
C ASP A 15 39.12 17.58 6.64
N ILE A 16 40.01 17.09 5.77
CA ILE A 16 39.89 17.24 4.31
C ILE A 16 38.62 16.55 3.82
N ALA A 17 38.41 15.27 4.19
CA ALA A 17 37.23 14.50 3.81
C ALA A 17 35.93 15.17 4.29
N ARG A 18 35.88 15.59 5.55
CA ARG A 18 34.73 16.30 6.12
C ARG A 18 34.43 17.60 5.37
N SER A 19 35.48 18.38 5.06
CA SER A 19 35.33 19.62 4.30
C SER A 19 34.81 19.38 2.88
N ALA A 20 35.24 18.29 2.22
CA ALA A 20 34.74 17.90 0.91
C ALA A 20 33.24 17.54 0.95
N VAL A 21 32.80 16.76 1.95
CA VAL A 21 31.36 16.42 2.12
C VAL A 21 30.51 17.66 2.35
N VAL A 22 30.98 18.61 3.17
CA VAL A 22 30.27 19.87 3.42
C VAL A 22 30.15 20.68 2.13
N ALA A 23 31.21 20.73 1.32
CA ALA A 23 31.22 21.46 0.04
C ALA A 23 30.31 20.82 -1.02
N ALA A 24 30.14 19.50 -1.01
CA ALA A 24 29.22 18.80 -1.91
C ALA A 24 27.74 19.16 -1.68
N GLY A 25 27.40 19.72 -0.51
CA GLY A 25 26.07 20.22 -0.21
C GLY A 25 25.08 19.11 0.18
N TYR A 26 23.78 19.36 -0.07
CA TYR A 26 22.72 18.42 0.29
C TYR A 26 22.62 17.26 -0.71
N ALA A 27 22.44 16.04 -0.20
CA ALA A 27 22.24 14.83 -0.98
C ALA A 27 21.25 13.87 -0.26
N PRO A 28 20.63 12.93 -0.99
CA PRO A 28 19.75 11.91 -0.39
C PRO A 28 20.48 10.95 0.57
N SER A 29 21.77 10.71 0.34
CA SER A 29 22.63 9.88 1.18
C SER A 29 22.93 10.56 2.52
N ASN A 30 23.11 9.78 3.58
CA ASN A 30 23.43 10.34 4.89
C ASN A 30 24.84 10.96 4.90
N PHE A 31 25.18 11.72 5.95
CA PHE A 31 26.49 12.38 6.04
C PHE A 31 27.65 11.38 6.25
N ALA A 32 27.42 10.33 7.04
CA ALA A 32 28.44 9.34 7.38
C ALA A 32 28.90 8.57 6.13
N ASP A 33 27.97 8.09 5.31
CA ASP A 33 28.29 7.34 4.07
C ASP A 33 29.13 8.21 3.12
N ARG A 34 28.77 9.50 2.99
CA ARG A 34 29.54 10.45 2.17
C ARG A 34 30.92 10.74 2.74
N TYR A 35 31.04 10.78 4.06
CA TYR A 35 32.31 10.94 4.72
C TYR A 35 33.22 9.73 4.51
N ASP A 36 32.67 8.52 4.61
CA ASP A 36 33.43 7.29 4.38
C ASP A 36 33.92 7.21 2.92
N GLU A 37 33.07 7.58 1.96
CA GLU A 37 33.44 7.66 0.54
C GLU A 37 34.55 8.71 0.29
N ALA A 38 34.37 9.93 0.81
CA ALA A 38 35.37 11.00 0.70
C ALA A 38 36.70 10.61 1.35
N TRP A 39 36.64 9.98 2.53
CA TRP A 39 37.80 9.55 3.29
C TRP A 39 38.57 8.46 2.54
N SER A 40 37.87 7.45 1.99
CA SER A 40 38.49 6.39 1.19
C SER A 40 39.21 6.98 -0.01
N ALA A 41 38.55 7.85 -0.78
CA ALA A 41 39.15 8.48 -1.96
C ALA A 41 40.36 9.36 -1.63
N VAL A 42 40.33 10.11 -0.51
CA VAL A 42 41.48 10.88 -0.04
C VAL A 42 42.64 9.97 0.31
N VAL A 43 42.39 8.88 1.04
CA VAL A 43 43.44 7.91 1.44
C VAL A 43 44.00 7.20 0.21
N GLU A 44 43.17 6.71 -0.70
CA GLU A 44 43.62 6.07 -1.93
C GLU A 44 44.48 7.00 -2.78
N THR A 45 44.07 8.25 -2.94
CA THR A 45 44.86 9.27 -3.66
C THR A 45 46.18 9.54 -2.96
N LEU A 46 46.17 9.64 -1.63
CA LEU A 46 47.36 9.88 -0.82
C LEU A 46 48.38 8.74 -0.95
N TYR A 47 47.94 7.49 -0.92
CA TYR A 47 48.81 6.30 -1.00
C TYR A 47 49.20 5.92 -2.42
N SER A 48 48.46 6.36 -3.44
CA SER A 48 48.78 6.12 -4.85
C SER A 48 49.76 7.14 -5.44
N ALA A 49 50.03 8.24 -4.73
CA ALA A 49 50.91 9.29 -5.20
C ALA A 49 52.38 8.99 -4.87
N ASP A 50 53.25 9.01 -5.89
CA ASP A 50 54.70 8.82 -5.74
C ASP A 50 55.38 9.97 -4.96
N ALA A 51 54.81 11.17 -5.04
CA ALA A 51 55.23 12.37 -4.32
C ALA A 51 54.08 12.93 -3.49
N ALA A 52 54.40 13.73 -2.47
CA ALA A 52 53.41 14.29 -1.56
C ALA A 52 52.36 15.12 -2.32
N PRO A 53 51.09 14.66 -2.37
CA PRO A 53 50.04 15.40 -3.05
C PRO A 53 49.70 16.66 -2.26
N ASP A 54 49.37 17.74 -2.96
CA ASP A 54 48.88 18.95 -2.29
C ASP A 54 47.50 18.70 -1.66
N ARG A 55 47.22 19.43 -0.57
CA ARG A 55 45.96 19.36 0.16
C ARG A 55 44.76 19.62 -0.74
N GLN A 56 44.89 20.53 -1.72
CA GLN A 56 43.81 20.83 -2.65
C GLN A 56 43.50 19.64 -3.57
N ALA A 57 44.51 18.88 -4.00
CA ALA A 57 44.31 17.68 -4.82
C ALA A 57 43.56 16.59 -4.04
N LEU A 58 43.93 16.37 -2.78
CA LEU A 58 43.22 15.45 -1.89
C LEU A 58 41.76 15.88 -1.67
N TRP A 59 41.52 17.18 -1.50
CA TRP A 59 40.17 17.72 -1.33
C TRP A 59 39.30 17.50 -2.57
N TYR A 60 39.84 17.73 -3.77
CA TYR A 60 39.11 17.45 -5.02
C TYR A 60 38.82 15.96 -5.19
N ALA A 61 39.76 15.07 -4.86
CA ALA A 61 39.53 13.63 -4.91
C ALA A 61 38.36 13.20 -4.02
N GLY A 62 38.29 13.70 -2.79
CA GLY A 62 37.17 13.44 -1.88
C GLY A 62 35.85 14.02 -2.40
N LEU A 63 35.86 15.24 -2.95
CA LEU A 63 34.68 15.90 -3.50
C LEU A 63 34.11 15.15 -4.72
N ASP A 64 34.99 14.71 -5.62
CA ASP A 64 34.61 13.98 -6.83
C ASP A 64 34.03 12.61 -6.50
N ALA A 65 34.59 11.92 -5.50
CA ALA A 65 34.05 10.64 -5.00
C ALA A 65 32.63 10.81 -4.44
N VAL A 66 32.39 11.84 -3.62
CA VAL A 66 31.04 12.15 -3.11
C VAL A 66 30.08 12.45 -4.26
N HIS A 67 30.48 13.24 -5.26
CA HIS A 67 29.63 13.50 -6.42
C HIS A 67 29.37 12.26 -7.27
N ALA A 68 30.33 11.32 -7.34
CA ALA A 68 30.14 10.05 -8.01
C ALA A 68 29.09 9.20 -7.28
N ALA A 69 29.21 9.04 -5.95
CA ALA A 69 28.25 8.32 -5.12
C ALA A 69 26.84 8.92 -5.21
N ILE A 70 26.70 10.25 -5.13
CA ILE A 70 25.41 10.93 -5.28
C ILE A 70 24.77 10.64 -6.65
N ARG A 71 25.57 10.64 -7.73
CA ARG A 71 25.08 10.30 -9.07
C ARG A 71 24.63 8.85 -9.16
N ASP A 72 25.35 7.93 -8.50
CA ASP A 72 25.03 6.51 -8.50
C ASP A 72 23.75 6.20 -7.70
N ASP A 73 23.61 6.79 -6.52
CA ASP A 73 22.37 6.71 -5.72
C ASP A 73 21.18 7.24 -6.52
N ARG A 74 21.32 8.41 -7.14
CA ARG A 74 20.27 8.99 -7.97
C ARG A 74 19.87 8.06 -9.11
N ARG A 75 20.82 7.37 -9.75
CA ARG A 75 20.52 6.37 -10.78
C ARG A 75 19.78 5.17 -10.20
N HIS A 76 20.21 4.65 -9.06
CA HIS A 76 19.54 3.55 -8.36
C HIS A 76 18.10 3.87 -7.99
N TYR A 77 17.83 5.10 -7.57
CA TYR A 77 16.48 5.57 -7.26
C TYR A 77 15.73 6.11 -8.49
N GLY A 78 16.25 5.91 -9.69
CA GLY A 78 15.54 6.24 -10.92
C GLY A 78 15.37 7.73 -11.17
N ALA A 79 16.27 8.58 -10.70
CA ALA A 79 16.32 9.96 -11.15
C ALA A 79 16.97 10.07 -12.53
N SER A 80 16.64 11.13 -13.29
CA SER A 80 17.23 11.39 -14.60
C SER A 80 18.74 11.67 -14.47
N ALA A 81 19.54 11.05 -15.33
CA ALA A 81 20.97 11.32 -15.43
C ALA A 81 21.28 12.70 -16.05
N PHE A 82 20.33 13.27 -16.80
CA PHE A 82 20.50 14.53 -17.54
C PHE A 82 19.99 15.75 -16.77
N ASP A 83 19.19 15.53 -15.72
CA ASP A 83 18.62 16.59 -14.90
C ASP A 83 18.94 16.34 -13.42
N ARG A 84 19.82 17.18 -12.87
CA ARG A 84 20.23 17.12 -11.45
C ARG A 84 19.10 17.43 -10.48
N ASN A 85 18.05 18.12 -10.94
CA ASN A 85 16.89 18.49 -10.14
C ASN A 85 15.70 17.55 -10.37
N SER A 86 15.87 16.52 -11.20
CA SER A 86 14.79 15.56 -11.44
C SER A 86 14.36 14.87 -10.16
N GLU A 87 13.06 14.66 -10.05
CA GLU A 87 12.45 13.89 -8.97
C GLU A 87 12.97 12.44 -8.98
N LEU A 88 13.00 11.80 -7.80
CA LEU A 88 13.27 10.38 -7.72
C LEU A 88 12.17 9.60 -8.45
N ALA A 89 12.51 8.42 -8.97
CA ALA A 89 11.63 7.56 -9.75
C ALA A 89 11.02 8.22 -11.01
N SER A 90 11.68 9.22 -11.59
CA SER A 90 11.22 9.92 -12.81
C SER A 90 11.83 9.41 -14.11
N ALA A 91 12.93 8.66 -14.04
CA ALA A 91 13.63 8.16 -15.22
C ALA A 91 12.74 7.19 -16.00
N PRO A 92 12.60 7.35 -17.34
CA PRO A 92 11.65 6.55 -18.13
C PRO A 92 11.86 5.03 -18.01
N GLY A 93 13.10 4.56 -17.96
CA GLY A 93 13.42 3.15 -17.76
C GLY A 93 13.02 2.64 -16.37
N PHE A 94 13.21 3.46 -15.35
CA PHE A 94 12.83 3.14 -13.97
C PHE A 94 11.31 3.10 -13.82
N VAL A 95 10.60 4.10 -14.34
CA VAL A 95 9.12 4.12 -14.38
C VAL A 95 8.58 2.95 -15.19
N ARG A 96 9.22 2.62 -16.32
CA ARG A 96 8.81 1.46 -17.13
C ARG A 96 9.03 0.13 -16.40
N TYR A 97 10.09 -0.01 -15.62
CA TYR A 97 10.36 -1.25 -14.90
C TYR A 97 9.49 -1.40 -13.65
N TRP A 98 9.43 -0.36 -12.81
CA TRP A 98 8.72 -0.38 -11.53
C TRP A 98 7.25 0.03 -11.61
N GLY A 99 6.92 0.92 -12.56
CA GLY A 99 5.57 1.45 -12.78
C GLY A 99 4.74 0.64 -13.77
N ASN A 100 5.36 -0.22 -14.60
CA ASN A 100 4.59 -1.27 -15.24
C ASN A 100 4.19 -2.27 -14.15
N VAL A 101 2.94 -2.15 -13.73
CA VAL A 101 2.21 -3.25 -13.12
C VAL A 101 2.44 -4.44 -14.05
N VAL A 102 3.22 -5.39 -13.54
CA VAL A 102 3.54 -6.70 -14.11
C VAL A 102 2.58 -7.04 -15.23
N THR A 103 3.08 -7.15 -16.47
CA THR A 103 2.36 -7.76 -17.60
C THR A 103 1.47 -8.87 -17.05
N PRO A 104 0.16 -8.91 -17.35
CA PRO A 104 -0.76 -9.85 -16.72
C PRO A 104 -0.11 -11.22 -16.69
N ASP A 105 0.29 -11.66 -15.50
CA ASP A 105 1.10 -12.84 -15.37
C ASP A 105 0.24 -13.99 -15.91
N PHE A 106 0.60 -14.55 -17.07
CA PHE A 106 -0.14 -15.67 -17.65
C PHE A 106 -0.16 -16.87 -16.72
N SER A 107 0.78 -16.94 -15.77
CA SER A 107 0.80 -17.96 -14.74
C SER A 107 -0.34 -17.80 -13.73
N SER A 108 -0.80 -16.57 -13.44
CA SER A 108 -1.87 -16.34 -12.45
C SER A 108 -3.19 -17.02 -12.83
N PRO A 109 -3.78 -16.83 -14.04
CA PRO A 109 -4.98 -17.57 -14.44
C PRO A 109 -4.80 -19.09 -14.48
N MET A 110 -3.59 -19.56 -14.81
CA MET A 110 -3.28 -20.99 -14.85
C MET A 110 -3.21 -21.59 -13.44
N VAL A 111 -2.48 -20.95 -12.53
CA VAL A 111 -2.39 -21.31 -11.11
C VAL A 111 -3.77 -21.28 -10.48
N GLU A 112 -4.56 -20.23 -10.73
CA GLU A 112 -5.94 -20.15 -10.22
C GLU A 112 -6.82 -21.29 -10.72
N ARG A 113 -6.70 -21.66 -12.01
CA ARG A 113 -7.47 -22.76 -12.60
C ARG A 113 -7.06 -24.13 -12.04
N PHE A 114 -5.77 -24.35 -11.78
CA PHE A 114 -5.29 -25.58 -11.15
C PHE A 114 -5.70 -25.66 -9.68
N ALA A 115 -5.49 -24.59 -8.91
CA ALA A 115 -5.88 -24.51 -7.51
C ALA A 115 -7.39 -24.72 -7.32
N ALA A 116 -8.22 -24.05 -8.14
CA ALA A 116 -9.66 -24.22 -8.11
C ALA A 116 -10.08 -25.69 -8.33
N ARG A 117 -9.43 -26.41 -9.27
CA ARG A 117 -9.70 -27.84 -9.51
C ARG A 117 -9.31 -28.72 -8.32
N GLN A 118 -8.17 -28.45 -7.68
CA GLN A 118 -7.72 -29.21 -6.50
C GLN A 118 -8.66 -29.00 -5.31
N ILE A 119 -9.01 -27.74 -5.04
CA ILE A 119 -9.93 -27.36 -3.96
C ILE A 119 -11.33 -27.94 -4.21
N TRP A 120 -11.81 -27.87 -5.46
CA TRP A 120 -13.11 -28.43 -5.84
C TRP A 120 -13.22 -29.92 -5.52
N ARG A 121 -12.14 -30.69 -5.62
CA ARG A 121 -12.14 -32.11 -5.26
C ARG A 121 -12.31 -32.32 -3.76
N ARG A 122 -11.66 -31.49 -2.94
CA ARG A 122 -11.65 -31.57 -1.46
C ARG A 122 -12.86 -30.96 -0.77
N LEU A 123 -13.59 -30.10 -1.47
CA LEU A 123 -14.80 -29.48 -0.94
C LEU A 123 -15.89 -30.53 -0.65
N SER A 124 -16.75 -30.30 0.35
CA SER A 124 -17.89 -31.21 0.62
C SER A 124 -18.89 -31.20 -0.54
N GLY A 125 -19.62 -32.29 -0.75
CA GLY A 125 -20.63 -32.39 -1.80
C GLY A 125 -21.68 -31.29 -1.71
N HIS A 126 -22.15 -30.98 -0.50
CA HIS A 126 -23.11 -29.89 -0.27
C HIS A 126 -22.58 -28.52 -0.70
N HIS A 127 -21.34 -28.17 -0.33
CA HIS A 127 -20.74 -26.90 -0.73
C HIS A 127 -20.49 -26.81 -2.24
N LYS A 128 -20.13 -27.93 -2.90
CA LYS A 128 -20.02 -27.98 -4.37
C LYS A 128 -21.36 -27.67 -5.02
N THR A 129 -22.45 -28.30 -4.57
CA THR A 129 -23.80 -28.06 -5.11
C THR A 129 -24.20 -26.60 -4.94
N VAL A 130 -24.00 -26.00 -3.75
CA VAL A 130 -24.36 -24.60 -3.50
C VAL A 130 -23.57 -23.64 -4.40
N LEU A 131 -22.25 -23.82 -4.51
CA LEU A 131 -21.41 -22.95 -5.35
C LEU A 131 -21.68 -23.11 -6.84
N ALA A 132 -21.88 -24.36 -7.32
CA ALA A 132 -22.23 -24.62 -8.71
C ALA A 132 -23.59 -24.02 -9.07
N THR A 133 -24.59 -24.16 -8.18
CA THR A 133 -25.92 -23.58 -8.38
C THR A 133 -25.85 -22.05 -8.41
N PHE A 134 -25.10 -21.44 -7.48
CA PHE A 134 -24.92 -20.00 -7.46
C PHE A 134 -24.18 -19.48 -8.70
N ALA A 135 -23.15 -20.19 -9.16
CA ALA A 135 -22.42 -19.84 -10.37
C ALA A 135 -23.29 -19.89 -11.63
N ALA A 136 -24.20 -20.87 -11.72
CA ALA A 136 -25.15 -20.98 -12.84
C ALA A 136 -26.29 -19.96 -12.77
N ALA A 137 -26.80 -19.68 -11.57
CA ALA A 137 -27.95 -18.81 -11.34
C ALA A 137 -27.61 -17.30 -11.38
N GLY A 138 -26.36 -16.94 -11.05
CA GLY A 138 -25.88 -15.55 -11.04
C GLY A 138 -26.43 -14.68 -9.90
N THR A 139 -27.56 -15.03 -9.29
CA THR A 139 -28.21 -14.27 -8.21
C THR A 139 -28.61 -15.14 -7.02
N ILE A 140 -28.72 -14.51 -5.84
CA ILE A 140 -29.10 -15.21 -4.59
C ILE A 140 -30.55 -15.71 -4.66
N TYR A 141 -31.46 -14.93 -5.24
CA TYR A 141 -32.88 -15.30 -5.35
C TYR A 141 -33.07 -16.52 -6.25
N GLU A 142 -32.42 -16.53 -7.40
CA GLU A 142 -32.50 -17.66 -8.32
C GLU A 142 -31.82 -18.91 -7.76
N THR A 143 -30.71 -18.72 -7.04
CA THR A 143 -30.08 -19.81 -6.28
C THR A 143 -31.02 -20.37 -5.21
N ALA A 144 -31.74 -19.51 -4.49
CA ALA A 144 -32.69 -19.92 -3.48
C ALA A 144 -33.85 -20.74 -4.08
N ARG A 145 -34.37 -20.31 -5.23
CA ARG A 145 -35.38 -21.02 -6.00
C ARG A 145 -34.91 -22.41 -6.44
N LEU A 146 -33.69 -22.51 -6.98
CA LEU A 146 -33.12 -23.79 -7.44
C LEU A 146 -32.76 -24.75 -6.31
N LEU A 147 -32.41 -24.23 -5.12
CA LEU A 147 -32.11 -25.01 -3.93
C LEU A 147 -33.33 -25.30 -3.05
N ASP A 148 -34.51 -24.82 -3.45
CA ASP A 148 -35.77 -24.88 -2.70
C ASP A 148 -35.64 -24.38 -1.25
N VAL A 149 -35.13 -23.16 -1.10
CA VAL A 149 -34.96 -22.51 0.20
C VAL A 149 -35.28 -21.03 0.16
N THR A 150 -35.36 -20.41 1.34
CA THR A 150 -35.47 -18.95 1.44
C THR A 150 -34.18 -18.26 0.97
N ALA A 151 -34.29 -17.03 0.46
CA ALA A 151 -33.14 -16.23 0.04
C ALA A 151 -32.12 -16.03 1.16
N HIS A 152 -32.58 -15.92 2.41
CA HIS A 152 -31.69 -15.82 3.58
C HIS A 152 -30.91 -17.12 3.81
N ALA A 153 -31.58 -18.28 3.73
CA ALA A 153 -30.91 -19.56 3.85
C ALA A 153 -29.91 -19.81 2.71
N ALA A 154 -30.25 -19.41 1.48
CA ALA A 154 -29.34 -19.47 0.34
C ALA A 154 -28.08 -18.60 0.58
N GLN A 155 -28.25 -17.36 1.04
CA GLN A 155 -27.13 -16.48 1.38
C GLN A 155 -26.20 -17.12 2.43
N GLN A 156 -26.76 -17.64 3.52
CA GLN A 156 -25.97 -18.32 4.57
C GLN A 156 -25.21 -19.54 4.04
N ARG A 157 -25.83 -20.34 3.17
CA ARG A 157 -25.19 -21.50 2.55
C ARG A 157 -24.06 -21.09 1.61
N ILE A 158 -24.25 -20.04 0.80
CA ILE A 158 -23.20 -19.48 -0.08
C ILE A 158 -22.02 -18.99 0.75
N ASP A 159 -22.27 -18.25 1.83
CA ASP A 159 -21.22 -17.71 2.70
C ASP A 159 -20.40 -18.83 3.35
N ARG A 160 -21.05 -19.88 3.87
CA ARG A 160 -20.36 -21.05 4.42
C ARG A 160 -19.55 -21.81 3.37
N ALA A 161 -20.12 -22.02 2.18
CA ALA A 161 -19.41 -22.70 1.10
C ALA A 161 -18.18 -21.90 0.63
N ARG A 162 -18.28 -20.57 0.55
CA ARG A 162 -17.15 -19.67 0.25
C ARG A 162 -16.10 -19.66 1.35
N ALA A 163 -16.51 -19.67 2.62
CA ALA A 163 -15.58 -19.77 3.74
C ALA A 163 -14.79 -21.08 3.69
N ALA A 164 -15.46 -22.21 3.41
CA ALA A 164 -14.80 -23.50 3.24
C ALA A 164 -13.85 -23.53 2.04
N PHE A 165 -14.27 -23.00 0.88
CA PHE A 165 -13.40 -22.86 -0.29
C PHE A 165 -12.16 -22.01 0.03
N ARG A 166 -12.36 -20.89 0.72
CA ARG A 166 -11.28 -19.98 1.10
C ARG A 166 -10.30 -20.60 2.11
N ALA A 167 -10.80 -21.39 3.06
CA ALA A 167 -9.95 -22.09 4.01
C ALA A 167 -9.00 -23.07 3.29
N LEU A 168 -9.50 -23.77 2.27
CA LEU A 168 -8.68 -24.65 1.43
C LEU A 168 -7.75 -23.88 0.48
N TRP A 169 -8.18 -22.70 0.00
CA TRP A 169 -7.35 -21.83 -0.84
C TRP A 169 -6.10 -21.31 -0.12
N HIS A 170 -6.22 -21.05 1.17
CA HIS A 170 -5.14 -20.53 2.00
C HIS A 170 -4.67 -21.57 3.03
N GLU A 171 -4.82 -22.86 2.72
CA GLU A 171 -4.22 -23.89 3.57
C GLU A 171 -2.70 -23.65 3.57
N HIS A 172 -2.11 -23.57 4.78
CA HIS A 172 -0.72 -23.15 5.06
C HIS A 172 -0.45 -21.64 5.14
N GLU A 173 -1.46 -20.78 5.03
CA GLU A 173 -1.36 -19.34 5.25
C GLU A 173 -2.42 -18.84 6.24
N THR A 174 -2.17 -17.70 6.91
CA THR A 174 -3.24 -16.96 7.60
C THR A 174 -3.79 -15.89 6.67
N PRO A 175 -4.93 -16.10 6.00
CA PRO A 175 -5.42 -15.14 5.02
C PRO A 175 -5.85 -13.83 5.67
N SER A 176 -5.64 -12.72 4.95
CA SER A 176 -6.20 -11.42 5.32
C SER A 176 -7.74 -11.47 5.38
N ARG A 177 -8.36 -10.58 6.15
CA ARG A 177 -9.83 -10.51 6.25
C ARG A 177 -10.46 -10.31 4.86
N GLN A 178 -11.56 -10.98 4.54
CA GLN A 178 -12.18 -10.91 3.19
C GLN A 178 -12.49 -9.46 2.81
N TRP A 179 -11.84 -8.92 1.76
CA TRP A 179 -11.92 -7.49 1.41
C TRP A 179 -13.24 -7.07 0.75
N ARG A 180 -14.09 -8.01 0.30
CA ARG A 180 -15.35 -7.69 -0.37
C ARG A 180 -16.54 -8.40 0.26
N LYS A 181 -17.54 -7.63 0.68
CA LYS A 181 -18.88 -8.13 0.97
C LYS A 181 -19.58 -8.40 -0.35
N THR A 182 -20.20 -9.57 -0.48
CA THR A 182 -21.18 -9.80 -1.55
C THR A 182 -22.32 -8.84 -1.31
N TYR A 183 -22.44 -7.82 -2.15
CA TYR A 183 -23.67 -7.05 -2.19
C TYR A 183 -24.66 -7.94 -2.93
N ALA A 184 -25.66 -8.46 -2.22
CA ALA A 184 -26.92 -8.76 -2.90
C ALA A 184 -27.30 -7.48 -3.63
N GLU A 185 -27.58 -7.56 -4.94
CA GLU A 185 -28.25 -6.46 -5.62
C GLU A 185 -29.49 -6.15 -4.79
N ARG A 186 -29.42 -5.05 -4.05
CA ARG A 186 -30.58 -4.57 -3.32
C ARG A 186 -31.56 -4.19 -4.41
N PRO A 187 -32.81 -4.71 -4.41
CA PRO A 187 -33.84 -4.15 -5.27
C PRO A 187 -33.80 -2.65 -5.05
N VAL A 188 -33.75 -1.88 -6.14
CA VAL A 188 -33.63 -0.42 -6.07
C VAL A 188 -34.83 0.09 -5.32
N GLY A 189 -34.68 0.27 -4.01
CA GLY A 189 -35.77 0.69 -3.15
C GLY A 189 -36.21 2.04 -3.64
N GLN A 190 -37.49 2.15 -4.01
CA GLN A 190 -38.08 3.42 -4.41
C GLN A 190 -37.68 4.47 -3.37
N LEU A 191 -36.98 5.51 -3.83
CA LEU A 191 -36.38 6.51 -2.95
C LEU A 191 -37.47 7.05 -2.02
N GLN A 192 -37.31 6.81 -0.72
CA GLN A 192 -38.25 7.31 0.26
C GLN A 192 -38.37 8.84 0.11
N GLY A 193 -39.61 9.32 0.13
CA GLY A 193 -39.93 10.74 0.01
C GLY A 193 -39.32 11.58 1.14
N CYS A 194 -39.49 12.90 1.03
CA CYS A 194 -39.21 13.81 2.15
C CYS A 194 -40.12 13.50 3.34
N GLY A 195 -39.70 13.85 4.56
CA GLY A 195 -40.38 13.44 5.81
C GLY A 195 -39.78 12.22 6.50
N THR A 196 -38.65 11.70 6.01
CA THR A 196 -37.94 10.56 6.62
C THR A 196 -36.54 10.97 7.07
N THR A 197 -35.95 10.20 8.00
CA THR A 197 -34.54 10.38 8.40
C THR A 197 -33.56 10.15 7.24
N ALA A 198 -33.93 9.29 6.29
CA ALA A 198 -33.22 9.08 5.03
C ALA A 198 -33.28 10.35 4.15
N GLY A 199 -34.46 10.99 4.07
CA GLY A 199 -34.63 12.28 3.39
C GLY A 199 -33.77 13.40 3.98
N TYR A 200 -33.68 13.51 5.31
CA TYR A 200 -32.79 14.47 5.98
C TYR A 200 -31.31 14.24 5.63
N THR A 201 -30.86 12.99 5.69
CA THR A 201 -29.48 12.61 5.34
C THR A 201 -29.15 12.95 3.88
N ARG A 202 -30.13 12.82 2.99
CA ARG A 202 -30.00 13.18 1.57
C ARG A 202 -29.77 14.68 1.37
N HIS A 203 -30.56 15.56 2.01
CA HIS A 203 -30.31 17.00 1.97
C HIS A 203 -28.91 17.37 2.48
N ARG A 204 -28.48 16.75 3.60
CA ARG A 204 -27.15 16.98 4.17
C ARG A 204 -26.01 16.59 3.21
N ARG A 205 -26.15 15.48 2.48
CA ARG A 205 -25.17 15.03 1.49
C ARG A 205 -25.10 15.96 0.27
N ARG A 206 -26.24 16.53 -0.13
CA ARG A 206 -26.35 17.51 -1.22
C ARG A 206 -25.99 18.93 -0.80
N LYS A 207 -25.70 19.17 0.49
CA LYS A 207 -25.45 20.49 1.07
C LYS A 207 -26.63 21.46 0.90
N GLU A 208 -27.85 20.93 0.83
CA GLU A 208 -29.09 21.70 0.77
C GLU A 208 -29.67 21.88 2.17
N THR A 209 -30.41 22.98 2.38
CA THR A 209 -31.24 23.14 3.56
C THR A 209 -32.31 22.05 3.58
N ALA A 210 -32.33 21.25 4.65
CA ALA A 210 -33.32 20.18 4.77
C ALA A 210 -34.73 20.76 4.93
N CYS A 211 -35.70 20.20 4.21
CA CYS A 211 -37.09 20.59 4.40
C CYS A 211 -37.57 20.27 5.82
N GLU A 212 -38.59 21.00 6.28
CA GLU A 212 -39.10 20.91 7.64
C GLU A 212 -39.57 19.49 8.04
N PRO A 213 -40.28 18.72 7.19
CA PRO A 213 -40.64 17.34 7.52
C PRO A 213 -39.42 16.43 7.75
N CYS A 214 -38.36 16.61 6.97
CA CYS A 214 -37.12 15.84 7.14
C CYS A 214 -36.41 16.24 8.44
N ALA A 215 -36.36 17.54 8.76
CA ALA A 215 -35.76 18.04 9.99
C ALA A 215 -36.50 17.52 11.22
N GLU A 216 -37.83 17.51 11.19
CA GLU A 216 -38.66 16.97 12.27
C GLU A 216 -38.47 15.46 12.45
N ALA A 217 -38.44 14.69 11.36
CA ALA A 217 -38.15 13.25 11.41
C ALA A 217 -36.79 12.98 12.08
N TRP A 218 -35.76 13.78 11.78
CA TRP A 218 -34.44 13.67 12.41
C TRP A 218 -34.47 14.02 13.90
N ARG A 219 -35.18 15.08 14.29
CA ARG A 219 -35.37 15.45 15.71
C ARG A 219 -36.10 14.34 16.47
N SER A 220 -37.16 13.79 15.89
CA SER A 220 -37.94 12.69 16.49
C SER A 220 -37.09 11.44 16.69
N TYR A 221 -36.32 11.05 15.67
CA TYR A 221 -35.36 9.95 15.76
C TYR A 221 -34.32 10.19 16.87
N GLY A 222 -33.77 11.42 16.96
CA GLY A 222 -32.84 11.80 18.01
C GLY A 222 -33.42 11.69 19.43
N ARG A 223 -34.67 12.13 19.63
CA ARG A 223 -35.40 11.97 20.90
C ARG A 223 -35.61 10.50 21.25
N GLY A 224 -36.01 9.67 20.29
CA GLY A 224 -36.20 8.23 20.47
C GLY A 224 -34.92 7.53 20.91
N ARG A 225 -33.79 7.84 20.25
CA ARG A 225 -32.49 7.25 20.61
C ARG A 225 -32.02 7.66 22.00
N LYS A 226 -32.24 8.92 22.41
CA LYS A 226 -31.93 9.38 23.78
C LYS A 226 -32.77 8.62 24.82
N ARG A 227 -34.08 8.44 24.57
CA ARG A 227 -34.97 7.65 25.45
C ARG A 227 -34.52 6.20 25.56
N ALA A 228 -34.23 5.55 24.44
CA ALA A 228 -33.76 4.17 24.42
C ALA A 228 -32.45 3.99 25.20
N ARG A 229 -31.50 4.94 25.07
CA ARG A 229 -30.25 4.92 25.84
C ARG A 229 -30.48 5.11 27.34
N ALA A 230 -31.36 6.01 27.74
CA ALA A 230 -31.72 6.22 29.14
C ALA A 230 -32.42 4.99 29.74
N GLN A 231 -33.29 4.33 28.97
CA GLN A 231 -33.95 3.09 29.38
C GLN A 231 -32.96 1.94 29.53
N ALA A 232 -32.05 1.75 28.57
CA ALA A 232 -31.01 0.73 28.65
C ALA A 232 -30.08 0.94 29.86
N ALA A 233 -29.73 2.20 30.16
CA ALA A 233 -28.94 2.53 31.34
C ALA A 233 -29.67 2.23 32.66
N ARG A 234 -31.00 2.38 32.71
CA ARG A 234 -31.83 2.03 33.89
C ARG A 234 -31.98 0.52 34.08
N VAL A 235 -32.01 -0.27 33.01
CA VAL A 235 -32.11 -1.74 33.08
C VAL A 235 -30.77 -2.37 33.48
N ALA A 236 -29.65 -1.69 33.21
CA ALA A 236 -28.31 -2.15 33.55
C ALA A 236 -27.84 -1.77 34.97
N ALA A 237 -28.63 -0.99 35.72
CA ALA A 237 -28.37 -0.58 37.10
C ALA A 237 -29.29 -1.34 38.05
#